data_AF-A0A955LA55-F1
#
_entry.id   AF-A0A955LA55-F1
#
_cell.length_a   1.000
_cell.length_b   1.000
_cell.length_c   1.000
_cell.angle_alpha   90.00
_cell.angle_beta   90.00
_cell.angle_gamma   90.00
#
_symmetry.space_group_name_H-M   'P 1'
#
loop_
_entity.id
_entity.type
_entity.pdbx_description
1 polymer ?
#
loop_
_entity_poly.entity_id
_entity_poly.type
_entity_poly.pdbx_seq_one_letter_code
_entity_poly.pdbx_strand_id
1 'polypeptide(L)'
;MVVMINKEVREYLNKIDNSSSRLKEHEISAKIRGFIGTQKERTLEDDAEIFAFSVYTDESNETAWNSYFGPIASFADKDGKPVDFPSLDTLSKETLDYWSHRLKNVNHAYFKARYADLLIEFKDYSESSVGPEIFVVAIDAHIALSKQEGLEGIYAKQELERAYFLAKKYKQKDKLQNIFDLSVSLESKIAQDDKPGLWGFTLEWFLLGSKISIPEDILDAYLESLEERRVRLLKQNSVWPLENATIGLARYYKFINDSSKAEAV
;
A
#
# COMPACT_ATOMS: atom_id res chain seq x y z
N MET A 1 -29.55 -3.91 -4.45
CA MET A 1 -29.42 -2.65 -3.68
C MET A 1 -29.66 -1.51 -4.65
N VAL A 2 -30.59 -0.61 -4.33
CA VAL A 2 -30.80 0.61 -5.12
C VAL A 2 -29.77 1.62 -4.62
N VAL A 3 -28.77 1.93 -5.45
CA VAL A 3 -27.69 2.86 -5.10
C VAL A 3 -28.21 4.29 -5.18
N MET A 4 -28.30 4.99 -4.05
CA MET A 4 -28.85 6.36 -3.96
C MET A 4 -27.78 7.45 -3.79
N ILE A 5 -26.57 7.20 -4.27
CA ILE A 5 -25.49 8.19 -4.26
C ILE A 5 -25.84 9.48 -5.01
N ASN A 6 -25.30 10.62 -4.55
CA ASN A 6 -25.35 11.90 -5.24
C ASN A 6 -24.95 11.75 -6.73
N LYS A 7 -25.76 12.34 -7.62
CA LYS A 7 -25.61 12.21 -9.07
C LYS A 7 -24.26 12.72 -9.58
N GLU A 8 -23.80 13.88 -9.08
CA GLU A 8 -22.53 14.49 -9.51
C GLU A 8 -21.35 13.64 -9.03
N VAL A 9 -21.42 13.10 -7.81
CA VAL A 9 -20.41 12.16 -7.30
C VAL A 9 -20.33 10.92 -8.20
N ARG A 10 -21.47 10.31 -8.53
CA ARG A 10 -21.53 9.14 -9.41
C ARG A 10 -20.93 9.42 -10.78
N GLU A 11 -21.33 10.53 -11.40
CA GLU A 11 -20.83 10.93 -12.72
C GLU A 11 -19.31 11.17 -12.69
N TYR A 12 -18.81 11.83 -11.64
CA TYR A 12 -17.39 12.05 -11.45
C TYR A 12 -16.62 10.72 -11.29
N LEU A 13 -17.05 9.85 -10.38
CA LEU A 13 -16.39 8.57 -10.11
C LEU A 13 -16.39 7.68 -11.35
N ASN A 14 -17.51 7.58 -12.07
CA ASN A 14 -17.59 6.83 -13.33
C ASN A 14 -16.63 7.38 -14.40
N LYS A 15 -16.48 8.70 -14.48
CA LYS A 15 -15.57 9.32 -15.44
C LYS A 15 -14.12 8.93 -15.16
N ILE A 16 -13.67 9.03 -13.91
CA ILE A 16 -12.28 8.75 -13.56
C ILE A 16 -11.97 7.25 -13.49
N ASP A 17 -12.97 6.39 -13.24
CA ASP A 17 -12.83 4.92 -13.31
C ASP A 17 -12.47 4.43 -14.72
N ASN A 18 -12.85 5.19 -15.75
CA ASN A 18 -12.53 4.88 -17.14
C ASN A 18 -11.31 5.66 -17.66
N SER A 19 -10.58 6.37 -16.79
CA SER A 19 -9.38 7.10 -17.16
C SER A 19 -8.13 6.22 -17.06
N SER A 20 -7.06 6.59 -17.77
CA SER A 20 -5.72 6.00 -17.59
C SER A 20 -4.83 6.84 -16.67
N SER A 21 -5.33 7.99 -16.20
CA SER A 21 -4.57 8.92 -15.38
C SER A 21 -4.34 8.40 -13.97
N ARG A 22 -3.20 8.74 -13.39
CA ARG A 22 -2.94 8.48 -11.97
C ARG A 22 -3.98 9.21 -11.13
N LEU A 23 -4.65 8.46 -10.26
CA LEU A 23 -5.61 9.00 -9.31
C LEU A 23 -4.92 9.28 -7.97
N LYS A 24 -5.34 10.36 -7.32
CA LYS A 24 -4.88 10.71 -5.98
C LYS A 24 -6.06 10.83 -5.03
N GLU A 25 -5.92 10.21 -3.87
CA GLU A 25 -6.97 10.17 -2.86
C GLU A 25 -7.48 11.55 -2.49
N HIS A 26 -6.59 12.47 -2.12
CA HIS A 26 -6.97 13.82 -1.69
C HIS A 26 -7.72 14.62 -2.77
N GLU A 27 -7.42 14.40 -4.06
CA GLU A 27 -8.12 15.05 -5.17
C GLU A 27 -9.55 14.50 -5.31
N ILE A 28 -9.71 13.17 -5.22
CA ILE A 28 -11.03 12.51 -5.23
C ILE A 28 -11.85 12.97 -4.02
N SER A 29 -11.25 12.92 -2.84
CA SER A 29 -11.81 13.36 -1.57
C SER A 29 -12.34 14.79 -1.63
N ALA A 30 -11.53 15.73 -2.14
CA ALA A 30 -11.92 17.12 -2.29
C ALA A 30 -13.08 17.30 -3.28
N LYS A 31 -13.10 16.54 -4.38
CA LYS A 31 -14.19 16.59 -5.37
C LYS A 31 -15.51 16.06 -4.80
N ILE A 32 -15.48 14.89 -4.14
CA ILE A 32 -16.66 14.29 -3.51
C ILE A 32 -17.26 15.25 -2.48
N ARG A 33 -16.44 15.77 -1.56
CA ARG A 33 -16.88 16.76 -0.57
C ARG A 33 -17.40 18.05 -1.22
N GLY A 34 -16.83 18.46 -2.35
CA GLY A 34 -17.29 19.63 -3.10
C GLY A 34 -18.69 19.46 -3.70
N PHE A 35 -19.02 18.28 -4.24
CA PHE A 35 -20.35 17.99 -4.79
C PHE A 35 -21.41 17.80 -3.71
N ILE A 36 -21.05 17.15 -2.60
CA ILE A 36 -21.98 16.94 -1.48
C ILE A 36 -22.17 18.26 -0.69
N GLY A 37 -21.12 19.09 -0.60
CA GLY A 37 -21.15 20.34 0.13
C GLY A 37 -21.49 20.16 1.61
N THR A 38 -22.26 21.10 2.17
CA THR A 38 -22.78 21.05 3.55
C THR A 38 -24.22 20.54 3.62
N GLN A 39 -24.66 19.77 2.61
CA GLN A 39 -26.03 19.25 2.56
C GLN A 39 -26.37 18.49 3.85
N LYS A 40 -27.53 18.81 4.45
CA LYS A 40 -27.98 18.19 5.71
C LYS A 40 -28.39 16.73 5.55
N GLU A 41 -28.88 16.35 4.37
CA GLU A 41 -29.30 14.99 4.06
C GLU A 41 -28.27 14.36 3.12
N ARG A 42 -27.51 13.41 3.66
CA ARG A 42 -26.56 12.57 2.92
C ARG A 42 -27.10 11.16 2.91
N THR A 43 -26.91 10.47 1.79
CA THR A 43 -27.21 9.03 1.72
C THR A 43 -26.08 8.23 2.37
N LEU A 44 -26.36 6.96 2.69
CA LEU A 44 -25.32 6.05 3.19
C LEU A 44 -24.18 5.91 2.18
N GLU A 45 -24.48 5.89 0.89
CA GLU A 45 -23.50 5.81 -0.17
C GLU A 45 -22.64 7.08 -0.27
N ASP A 46 -23.22 8.25 -0.04
CA ASP A 46 -22.44 9.50 0.04
C ASP A 46 -21.44 9.46 1.20
N ASP A 47 -21.88 9.02 2.38
CA ASP A 47 -21.02 8.88 3.55
C ASP A 47 -19.95 7.80 3.36
N ALA A 48 -20.30 6.68 2.73
CA ALA A 48 -19.37 5.61 2.41
C ALA A 48 -18.27 6.06 1.42
N GLU A 49 -18.60 6.88 0.42
CA GLU A 49 -17.60 7.45 -0.49
C GLU A 49 -16.75 8.53 0.17
N ILE A 50 -17.34 9.39 1.01
CA ILE A 50 -16.57 10.34 1.81
C ILE A 50 -15.55 9.60 2.67
N PHE A 51 -15.99 8.55 3.38
CA PHE A 51 -15.13 7.74 4.23
C PHE A 51 -13.99 7.12 3.40
N ALA A 52 -14.33 6.45 2.29
CA ALA A 52 -13.38 5.71 1.46
C ALA A 52 -12.20 6.54 0.95
N PHE A 53 -12.37 7.85 0.78
CA PHE A 53 -11.33 8.76 0.30
C PHE A 53 -10.93 9.83 1.32
N SER A 54 -11.39 9.74 2.58
CA SER A 54 -11.01 10.67 3.65
C SER A 54 -10.21 9.97 4.73
N VAL A 55 -9.53 8.87 4.42
CA VAL A 55 -8.58 8.21 5.31
C VAL A 55 -7.16 8.42 4.78
N TYR A 56 -6.15 8.32 5.62
CA TYR A 56 -4.76 8.21 5.15
C TYR A 56 -4.25 6.80 5.44
N THR A 57 -3.24 6.37 4.70
CA THR A 57 -2.57 5.07 4.86
C THR A 57 -1.27 5.23 5.64
N ASP A 58 -1.02 4.34 6.59
CA ASP A 58 0.26 4.22 7.29
C ASP A 58 0.64 2.76 7.48
N GLU A 59 1.72 2.33 6.82
CA GLU A 59 2.21 0.95 6.85
C GLU A 59 2.76 0.54 8.24
N SER A 60 3.11 1.51 9.11
CA SER A 60 3.52 1.21 10.49
C SER A 60 2.34 0.81 11.39
N ASN A 61 1.10 1.05 10.94
CA ASN A 61 -0.12 0.98 11.73
C ASN A 61 -0.08 1.85 12.99
N GLU A 62 0.76 2.89 13.06
CA GLU A 62 0.84 3.85 14.17
C GLU A 62 -0.23 4.96 14.06
N THR A 63 -1.36 4.64 13.43
CA THR A 63 -2.50 5.56 13.30
C THR A 63 -3.29 5.66 14.60
N ALA A 64 -4.18 6.65 14.70
CA ALA A 64 -5.13 6.76 15.81
C ALA A 64 -6.00 5.50 15.99
N TRP A 65 -6.14 4.68 14.94
CA TRP A 65 -6.92 3.46 14.94
C TRP A 65 -6.08 2.19 15.15
N ASN A 66 -4.75 2.31 15.31
CA ASN A 66 -3.81 1.18 15.32
C ASN A 66 -4.00 0.25 14.11
N SER A 67 -4.28 0.85 12.96
CA SER A 67 -4.75 0.18 11.74
C SER A 67 -4.02 0.75 10.54
N TYR A 68 -4.10 0.06 9.39
CA TYR A 68 -3.49 0.53 8.15
C TYR A 68 -4.05 1.90 7.72
N PHE A 69 -5.34 2.10 7.98
CA PHE A 69 -5.99 3.38 7.74
C PHE A 69 -6.04 4.22 9.01
N GLY A 70 -5.97 5.53 8.84
CA GLY A 70 -6.15 6.51 9.91
C GLY A 70 -7.07 7.67 9.50
N PRO A 71 -7.60 8.40 10.47
CA PRO A 71 -8.47 9.55 10.22
C PRO A 71 -7.65 10.74 9.72
N ILE A 72 -8.13 11.47 8.71
CA ILE A 72 -7.39 12.63 8.20
C ILE A 72 -7.39 13.82 9.15
N ALA A 73 -8.24 13.81 10.18
CA ALA A 73 -8.22 14.81 11.23
C ALA A 73 -8.79 14.26 12.55
N SER A 74 -8.27 14.77 13.67
CA SER A 74 -8.77 14.50 15.01
C SER A 74 -8.96 15.83 15.74
N PHE A 75 -10.10 15.99 16.42
CA PHE A 75 -10.48 17.20 17.13
C PHE A 75 -10.96 16.87 18.54
N ALA A 76 -11.01 17.86 19.43
CA ALA A 76 -11.74 17.73 20.68
C ALA A 76 -13.18 18.21 20.49
N ASP A 77 -14.16 17.44 20.96
CA ASP A 77 -15.55 17.90 21.06
C ASP A 77 -15.72 18.96 22.16
N LYS A 78 -16.96 19.44 22.34
CA LYS A 78 -17.33 20.42 23.37
C LYS A 78 -16.99 19.98 24.81
N ASP A 79 -16.86 18.67 25.04
CA ASP A 79 -16.60 18.05 26.34
C ASP A 79 -15.12 17.62 26.45
N GLY A 80 -14.27 17.98 25.46
CA GLY A 80 -12.85 17.66 25.43
C GLY A 80 -12.51 16.24 24.96
N LYS A 81 -13.49 15.47 24.45
CA LYS A 81 -13.27 14.11 23.96
C LYS A 81 -12.73 14.12 22.53
N PRO A 82 -11.79 13.21 22.18
CA PRO A 82 -11.31 13.08 20.83
C PRO A 82 -12.43 12.61 19.90
N VAL A 83 -12.59 13.29 18.76
CA VAL A 83 -13.49 12.96 17.66
C VAL A 83 -12.69 12.97 16.37
N ASP A 84 -12.72 11.85 15.67
CA ASP A 84 -12.02 11.64 14.42
C ASP A 84 -12.90 11.94 13.20
N PHE A 85 -12.28 12.42 12.14
CA PHE A 85 -12.89 12.52 10.81
C PHE A 85 -12.08 11.77 9.76
N PRO A 86 -12.71 10.84 9.01
CA PRO A 86 -14.03 10.26 9.26
C PRO A 86 -14.04 9.48 10.59
N SER A 87 -15.22 9.18 11.15
CA SER A 87 -15.32 8.39 12.39
C SER A 87 -15.64 6.93 12.06
N LEU A 88 -15.00 5.99 12.76
CA LEU A 88 -15.30 4.56 12.65
C LEU A 88 -16.75 4.23 13.04
N ASP A 89 -17.38 5.06 13.88
CA ASP A 89 -18.79 4.90 14.29
C ASP A 89 -19.77 5.04 13.10
N THR A 90 -19.31 5.56 11.97
CA THR A 90 -20.10 5.68 10.74
C THR A 90 -20.11 4.39 9.92
N LEU A 91 -19.25 3.42 10.23
CA LEU A 91 -19.18 2.15 9.51
C LEU A 91 -20.30 1.21 9.95
N SER A 92 -20.95 0.61 8.96
CA SER A 92 -21.99 -0.39 9.17
C SER A 92 -21.85 -1.54 8.18
N LYS A 93 -22.61 -2.61 8.38
CA LYS A 93 -22.70 -3.71 7.42
C LYS A 93 -23.11 -3.23 6.02
N GLU A 94 -24.05 -2.31 5.94
CA GLU A 94 -24.52 -1.72 4.68
C GLU A 94 -23.42 -0.92 3.98
N THR A 95 -22.53 -0.26 4.73
CA THR A 95 -21.35 0.44 4.19
C THR A 95 -20.39 -0.55 3.52
N LEU A 96 -20.12 -1.69 4.18
CA LEU A 96 -19.26 -2.73 3.63
C LEU A 96 -19.93 -3.46 2.44
N ASP A 97 -21.23 -3.74 2.52
CA ASP A 97 -22.01 -4.29 1.41
C ASP A 97 -21.97 -3.35 0.20
N TYR A 98 -22.01 -2.03 0.44
CA TYR A 98 -21.87 -1.02 -0.59
C TYR A 98 -20.48 -1.03 -1.24
N TRP A 99 -19.40 -1.01 -0.47
CA TRP A 99 -18.04 -1.11 -1.04
C TRP A 99 -17.80 -2.43 -1.75
N SER A 100 -18.35 -3.54 -1.26
CA SER A 100 -18.32 -4.84 -1.95
C SER A 100 -19.04 -4.77 -3.30
N HIS A 101 -20.18 -4.09 -3.37
CA HIS A 101 -20.85 -3.81 -4.64
C HIS A 101 -20.00 -2.93 -5.55
N ARG A 102 -19.40 -1.86 -5.04
CA ARG A 102 -18.50 -0.97 -5.81
C ARG A 102 -17.31 -1.72 -6.38
N LEU A 103 -16.64 -2.54 -5.58
CA LEU A 103 -15.48 -3.35 -5.99
C LEU A 103 -15.79 -4.23 -7.21
N LYS A 104 -17.02 -4.77 -7.30
CA LYS A 104 -17.46 -5.62 -8.42
C LYS A 104 -17.74 -4.85 -9.71
N ASN A 105 -17.95 -3.53 -9.63
CA ASN A 105 -18.41 -2.70 -10.76
C ASN A 105 -17.38 -1.67 -11.24
N VAL A 106 -16.27 -1.50 -10.53
CA VAL A 106 -15.18 -0.59 -10.93
C VAL A 106 -14.16 -1.29 -11.82
N ASN A 107 -13.56 -0.53 -12.73
CA ASN A 107 -12.57 -1.03 -13.68
C ASN A 107 -11.15 -0.67 -13.27
N HIS A 108 -10.94 0.56 -12.79
CA HIS A 108 -9.63 1.13 -12.49
C HIS A 108 -8.95 0.41 -11.31
N ALA A 109 -7.67 0.11 -11.47
CA ALA A 109 -6.89 -0.58 -10.44
C ALA A 109 -6.90 0.18 -9.09
N TYR A 110 -6.79 1.51 -9.13
CA TYR A 110 -6.90 2.36 -7.94
C TYR A 110 -8.19 2.12 -7.13
N PHE A 111 -9.35 2.08 -7.77
CA PHE A 111 -10.60 1.82 -7.05
C PHE A 111 -10.69 0.39 -6.55
N LYS A 112 -10.18 -0.58 -7.31
CA LYS A 112 -10.10 -1.97 -6.85
C LYS A 112 -9.24 -2.11 -5.60
N ALA A 113 -8.03 -1.55 -5.62
CA ALA A 113 -7.15 -1.51 -4.47
C ALA A 113 -7.84 -0.82 -3.28
N ARG A 114 -8.42 0.37 -3.50
CA ARG A 114 -9.06 1.15 -2.44
C ARG A 114 -10.22 0.42 -1.77
N TYR A 115 -11.22 -0.03 -2.53
CA TYR A 115 -12.38 -0.69 -1.93
C TYR A 115 -12.01 -2.06 -1.35
N ALA A 116 -11.07 -2.79 -1.96
CA ALA A 116 -10.61 -4.06 -1.40
C ALA A 116 -9.88 -3.84 -0.06
N ASP A 117 -8.97 -2.87 0.04
CA ASP A 117 -8.27 -2.56 1.29
C ASP A 117 -9.23 -2.12 2.40
N LEU A 118 -10.21 -1.27 2.10
CA LEU A 118 -11.24 -0.87 3.07
C LEU A 118 -12.04 -2.07 3.60
N LEU A 119 -12.43 -3.00 2.71
CA LEU A 119 -13.10 -4.24 3.10
C LEU A 119 -12.20 -5.09 3.98
N ILE A 120 -10.93 -5.25 3.61
CA ILE A 120 -9.95 -6.05 4.37
C ILE A 120 -9.74 -5.50 5.77
N GLU A 121 -9.58 -4.18 5.89
CA GLU A 121 -9.30 -3.52 7.16
C GLU A 121 -10.51 -3.55 8.09
N PHE A 122 -11.68 -3.18 7.56
CA PHE A 122 -12.88 -2.98 8.39
C PHE A 122 -13.80 -4.20 8.45
N LYS A 123 -13.34 -5.37 7.99
CA LYS A 123 -14.13 -6.61 7.99
C LYS A 123 -14.70 -6.96 9.36
N ASP A 124 -14.00 -6.65 10.45
CA ASP A 124 -14.42 -6.99 11.81
C ASP A 124 -15.46 -6.00 12.38
N TYR A 125 -15.68 -4.85 11.73
CA TYR A 125 -16.70 -3.86 12.10
C TYR A 125 -18.09 -4.19 11.56
N SER A 126 -18.20 -5.23 10.72
CA SER A 126 -19.49 -5.77 10.31
C SER A 126 -19.45 -7.29 10.47
N GLU A 127 -20.58 -7.93 10.72
CA GLU A 127 -20.67 -9.40 10.69
C GLU A 127 -20.47 -9.99 9.28
N SER A 128 -19.92 -9.23 8.32
CA SER A 128 -19.68 -9.66 6.94
C SER A 128 -18.37 -10.44 6.85
N SER A 129 -18.43 -11.63 6.28
CA SER A 129 -17.24 -12.36 5.91
C SER A 129 -16.63 -11.77 4.63
N VAL A 130 -15.43 -11.19 4.77
CA VAL A 130 -14.58 -10.87 3.62
C VAL A 130 -13.92 -12.15 3.13
N GLY A 131 -14.34 -12.60 1.95
CA GLY A 131 -13.83 -13.81 1.34
C GLY A 131 -12.37 -13.68 0.88
N PRO A 132 -11.64 -14.80 0.76
CA PRO A 132 -10.22 -14.82 0.38
C PRO A 132 -9.94 -14.17 -0.98
N GLU A 133 -10.93 -14.11 -1.86
CA GLU A 133 -10.85 -13.48 -3.18
C GLU A 133 -10.56 -11.97 -3.11
N ILE A 134 -11.02 -11.28 -2.05
CA ILE A 134 -10.80 -9.83 -1.91
C ILE A 134 -9.32 -9.52 -1.71
N PHE A 135 -8.59 -10.38 -0.99
CA PHE A 135 -7.13 -10.23 -0.81
C PHE A 135 -6.40 -10.34 -2.15
N VAL A 136 -6.81 -11.27 -3.01
CA VAL A 136 -6.22 -11.44 -4.34
C VAL A 136 -6.50 -10.22 -5.22
N VAL A 137 -7.72 -9.68 -5.17
CA VAL A 137 -8.08 -8.45 -5.90
C VAL A 137 -7.23 -7.26 -5.44
N ALA A 138 -7.02 -7.09 -4.13
CA ALA A 138 -6.16 -6.03 -3.60
C ALA A 138 -4.71 -6.19 -4.10
N ILE A 139 -4.12 -7.37 -3.95
CA ILE A 139 -2.75 -7.66 -4.38
C ILE A 139 -2.58 -7.37 -5.88
N ASP A 140 -3.47 -7.87 -6.72
CA ASP A 140 -3.38 -7.69 -8.17
C ASP A 140 -3.59 -6.22 -8.59
N ALA A 141 -4.46 -5.49 -7.89
CA ALA A 141 -4.67 -4.08 -8.13
C ALA A 141 -3.42 -3.25 -7.80
N HIS A 142 -2.78 -3.48 -6.65
CA HIS A 142 -1.53 -2.81 -6.28
C HIS A 142 -0.38 -3.16 -7.23
N ILE A 143 -0.26 -4.43 -7.65
CA ILE A 143 0.70 -4.82 -8.69
C ILE A 143 0.45 -4.06 -9.99
N ALA A 144 -0.81 -3.91 -10.42
CA ALA A 144 -1.14 -3.15 -11.62
C ALA A 144 -0.79 -1.66 -11.48
N LEU A 145 -1.07 -1.06 -10.32
CA LEU A 145 -0.73 0.34 -10.03
C LEU A 145 0.78 0.58 -10.04
N SER A 146 1.57 -0.34 -9.48
CA SER A 146 3.04 -0.22 -9.48
C SER A 146 3.66 -0.15 -10.89
N LYS A 147 2.93 -0.64 -11.89
CA LYS A 147 3.35 -0.70 -13.30
C LYS A 147 2.80 0.47 -14.14
N GLN A 148 2.08 1.40 -13.53
CA GLN A 148 1.45 2.49 -14.24
C GLN A 148 2.51 3.39 -14.90
N GLU A 149 2.32 3.70 -16.18
CA GLU A 149 3.23 4.57 -16.92
C GLU A 149 3.30 5.97 -16.27
N GLY A 150 4.52 6.51 -16.20
CA GLY A 150 4.78 7.83 -15.61
C GLY A 150 4.66 7.87 -14.07
N LEU A 151 4.44 6.74 -13.41
CA LEU A 151 4.48 6.68 -11.95
C LEU A 151 5.92 6.82 -11.45
N GLU A 152 6.14 7.73 -10.50
CA GLU A 152 7.46 7.88 -9.90
C GLU A 152 7.85 6.64 -9.10
N GLY A 153 9.14 6.32 -9.11
CA GLY A 153 9.68 5.10 -8.51
C GLY A 153 9.30 4.88 -7.05
N ILE A 154 9.25 5.95 -6.25
CA ILE A 154 8.85 5.87 -4.84
C ILE A 154 7.39 5.44 -4.67
N TYR A 155 6.49 5.91 -5.54
CA TYR A 155 5.08 5.51 -5.49
C TYR A 155 4.93 4.06 -6.00
N ALA A 156 5.66 3.67 -7.05
CA ALA A 156 5.68 2.27 -7.49
C ALA A 156 6.15 1.32 -6.38
N LYS A 157 7.16 1.74 -5.59
CA LYS A 157 7.62 0.99 -4.41
C LYS A 157 6.51 0.82 -3.39
N GLN A 158 5.80 1.91 -3.04
CA GLN A 158 4.70 1.86 -2.06
C GLN A 158 3.59 0.90 -2.48
N GLU A 159 3.23 0.88 -3.77
CA GLU A 159 2.25 -0.08 -4.30
C GLU A 159 2.74 -1.53 -4.17
N LEU A 160 4.00 -1.81 -4.51
CA LEU A 160 4.59 -3.16 -4.34
C LEU A 160 4.72 -3.56 -2.87
N GLU A 161 5.02 -2.62 -1.99
CA GLU A 161 5.12 -2.82 -0.54
C GLU A 161 3.79 -3.30 0.04
N ARG A 162 2.70 -2.59 -0.30
CA ARG A 162 1.34 -2.98 0.11
C ARG A 162 0.97 -4.36 -0.45
N ALA A 163 1.26 -4.62 -1.72
CA ALA A 163 1.03 -5.93 -2.34
C ALA A 163 1.81 -7.04 -1.62
N TYR A 164 3.08 -6.80 -1.25
CA TYR A 164 3.93 -7.74 -0.50
C TYR A 164 3.33 -8.05 0.88
N PHE A 165 2.94 -7.04 1.65
CA PHE A 165 2.39 -7.25 2.99
C PHE A 165 1.09 -8.06 2.95
N LEU A 166 0.20 -7.77 2.01
CA LEU A 166 -1.03 -8.55 1.80
C LEU A 166 -0.71 -9.99 1.36
N ALA A 167 0.17 -10.16 0.38
CA ALA A 167 0.53 -11.49 -0.13
C ALA A 167 1.18 -12.35 0.96
N LYS A 168 2.01 -11.76 1.83
CA LYS A 168 2.62 -12.42 2.98
C LYS A 168 1.58 -12.77 4.05
N LYS A 169 0.75 -11.80 4.46
CA LYS A 169 -0.31 -11.99 5.48
C LYS A 169 -1.27 -13.12 5.10
N TYR A 170 -1.64 -13.19 3.82
CA TYR A 170 -2.59 -14.18 3.29
C TYR A 170 -1.94 -15.35 2.54
N LYS A 171 -0.61 -15.55 2.70
CA LYS A 171 0.15 -16.72 2.22
C LYS A 171 0.04 -17.00 0.71
N GLN A 172 -0.01 -15.94 -0.11
CA GLN A 172 -0.11 -16.01 -1.58
C GLN A 172 1.27 -16.22 -2.23
N LYS A 173 1.78 -17.45 -2.23
CA LYS A 173 3.15 -17.77 -2.69
C LYS A 173 3.44 -17.34 -4.13
N ASP A 174 2.54 -17.64 -5.07
CA ASP A 174 2.74 -17.30 -6.49
C ASP A 174 2.81 -15.78 -6.70
N LYS A 175 2.00 -15.03 -5.94
CA LYS A 175 2.03 -13.56 -5.98
C LYS A 175 3.31 -13.01 -5.36
N LEU A 176 3.80 -13.60 -4.26
CA LEU A 176 5.08 -13.20 -3.66
C LEU A 176 6.24 -13.32 -4.65
N GLN A 177 6.29 -14.37 -5.47
CA GLN A 177 7.34 -14.50 -6.49
C GLN A 177 7.26 -13.38 -7.53
N ASN A 178 6.08 -13.10 -8.07
CA ASN A 178 5.88 -12.01 -9.02
C ASN A 178 6.25 -10.64 -8.40
N ILE A 179 5.89 -10.40 -7.14
CA ILE A 179 6.25 -9.16 -6.44
C ILE A 179 7.76 -9.06 -6.25
N PHE A 180 8.45 -10.17 -5.93
CA PHE A 180 9.91 -10.20 -5.85
C PHE A 180 10.57 -9.77 -7.16
N ASP A 181 10.17 -10.39 -8.29
CA ASP A 181 10.74 -10.07 -9.60
C ASP A 181 10.51 -8.59 -9.97
N LEU A 182 9.32 -8.06 -9.67
CA LEU A 182 8.99 -6.65 -9.89
C LEU A 182 9.78 -5.72 -8.99
N SER A 183 9.99 -6.08 -7.73
CA SER A 183 10.78 -5.31 -6.77
C SER A 183 12.24 -5.23 -7.17
N VAL A 184 12.87 -6.35 -7.59
CA VAL A 184 14.24 -6.35 -8.14
C VAL A 184 14.33 -5.43 -9.36
N SER A 185 13.37 -5.56 -10.29
CA SER A 185 13.35 -4.73 -11.51
C SER A 185 13.17 -3.24 -11.18
N LEU A 186 12.27 -2.90 -10.27
CA LEU A 186 12.04 -1.52 -9.85
C LEU A 186 13.28 -0.95 -9.18
N GLU A 187 13.86 -1.68 -8.23
CA GLU A 187 15.05 -1.29 -7.48
C GLU A 187 16.21 -0.96 -8.44
N SER A 188 16.45 -1.80 -9.45
CA SER A 188 17.48 -1.56 -10.46
C SER A 188 17.28 -0.27 -11.27
N LYS A 189 16.03 0.19 -11.43
CA LYS A 189 15.67 1.41 -12.19
C LYS A 189 15.74 2.68 -11.36
N ILE A 190 15.40 2.60 -10.08
CA ILE A 190 15.18 3.80 -9.23
C ILE A 190 16.33 4.05 -8.26
N ALA A 191 17.17 3.04 -8.03
CA ALA A 191 18.29 3.08 -7.11
C ALA A 191 19.20 4.29 -7.34
N GLN A 192 19.47 5.02 -6.26
CA GLN A 192 20.49 6.05 -6.19
C GLN A 192 21.30 5.82 -4.92
N ASP A 193 22.63 5.79 -5.05
CA ASP A 193 23.55 5.41 -3.96
C ASP A 193 23.30 6.26 -2.69
N ASP A 194 23.02 7.56 -2.83
CA ASP A 194 22.75 8.52 -1.75
C ASP A 194 21.33 8.44 -1.16
N LYS A 195 20.45 7.59 -1.70
CA LYS A 195 19.03 7.46 -1.29
C LYS A 195 18.69 6.01 -0.92
N PRO A 196 19.08 5.53 0.29
CA PRO A 196 18.77 4.18 0.75
C PRO A 196 17.29 3.83 0.81
N GLY A 197 16.37 4.81 0.83
CA GLY A 197 14.93 4.53 0.67
C GLY A 197 14.52 4.00 -0.72
N LEU A 198 15.39 4.08 -1.71
CA LEU A 198 15.15 3.64 -3.10
C LEU A 198 15.82 2.30 -3.44
N TRP A 199 16.46 1.63 -2.46
CA TRP A 199 17.11 0.35 -2.66
C TRP A 199 17.20 -0.45 -1.36
N GLY A 200 17.60 -1.72 -1.43
CA GLY A 200 17.64 -2.65 -0.31
C GLY A 200 16.26 -3.12 0.19
N PHE A 201 15.16 -2.57 -0.34
CA PHE A 201 13.82 -2.98 0.08
C PHE A 201 13.48 -4.41 -0.34
N THR A 202 14.03 -4.90 -1.46
CA THR A 202 13.84 -6.30 -1.86
C THR A 202 14.52 -7.26 -0.87
N LEU A 203 15.74 -6.94 -0.42
CA LEU A 203 16.46 -7.66 0.65
C LEU A 203 15.61 -7.71 1.93
N GLU A 204 15.12 -6.56 2.41
CA GLU A 204 14.33 -6.48 3.64
C GLU A 204 13.02 -7.28 3.54
N TRP A 205 12.26 -7.08 2.46
CA TRP A 205 10.97 -7.76 2.30
C TRP A 205 11.15 -9.26 2.11
N PHE A 206 12.03 -9.69 1.21
CA PHE A 206 12.04 -11.08 0.78
C PHE A 206 13.06 -11.94 1.48
N LEU A 207 14.29 -11.47 1.63
CA LEU A 207 15.40 -12.27 2.14
C LEU A 207 15.44 -12.30 3.67
N LEU A 208 15.04 -11.20 4.31
CA LEU A 208 14.92 -11.11 5.76
C LEU A 208 13.49 -11.33 6.24
N GLY A 209 12.51 -10.91 5.44
CA GLY A 209 11.10 -10.91 5.83
C GLY A 209 10.31 -12.15 5.41
N SER A 210 10.80 -13.00 4.49
CA SER A 210 10.01 -14.12 3.97
C SER A 210 10.86 -15.37 3.67
N LYS A 211 10.24 -16.54 3.68
CA LYS A 211 10.88 -17.80 3.24
C LYS A 211 10.36 -18.19 1.87
N ILE A 212 10.58 -17.34 0.87
CA ILE A 212 10.32 -17.71 -0.52
C ILE A 212 11.54 -18.42 -1.11
N SER A 213 11.30 -19.36 -2.03
CA SER A 213 12.37 -20.00 -2.78
C SER A 213 12.73 -19.09 -3.94
N ILE A 214 13.96 -18.58 -3.97
CA ILE A 214 14.45 -17.69 -5.02
C ILE A 214 15.48 -18.46 -5.84
N PRO A 215 15.44 -18.39 -7.18
CA PRO A 215 16.51 -18.94 -8.02
C PRO A 215 17.88 -18.38 -7.60
N GLU A 216 18.86 -19.26 -7.44
CA GLU A 216 20.18 -18.94 -6.90
C GLU A 216 20.92 -17.90 -7.75
N ASP A 217 20.77 -17.97 -9.08
CA ASP A 217 21.33 -17.02 -10.03
C ASP A 217 20.78 -15.59 -9.85
N ILE A 218 19.47 -15.45 -9.63
CA ILE A 218 18.84 -14.15 -9.39
C ILE A 218 19.26 -13.58 -8.03
N LEU A 219 19.31 -14.45 -7.02
CA LEU A 219 19.72 -14.07 -5.66
C LEU A 219 21.18 -13.59 -5.64
N ASP A 220 22.09 -14.35 -6.25
CA ASP A 220 23.51 -14.02 -6.31
C ASP A 220 23.74 -12.69 -7.04
N ALA A 221 23.10 -12.50 -8.20
CA ALA A 221 23.20 -11.24 -8.94
C ALA A 221 22.66 -10.04 -8.14
N TYR A 222 21.57 -10.23 -7.39
CA TYR A 222 21.02 -9.19 -6.53
C TYR A 222 21.98 -8.85 -5.38
N LEU A 223 22.52 -9.85 -4.68
CA LEU A 223 23.46 -9.64 -3.58
C LEU A 223 24.78 -9.02 -4.04
N GLU A 224 25.31 -9.45 -5.19
CA GLU A 224 26.49 -8.84 -5.81
C GLU A 224 26.26 -7.35 -6.06
N SER A 225 25.09 -6.97 -6.57
CA SER A 225 24.76 -5.55 -6.81
C SER A 225 24.74 -4.70 -5.52
N LEU A 226 24.36 -5.29 -4.39
CA LEU A 226 24.38 -4.63 -3.08
C LEU A 226 25.81 -4.52 -2.52
N GLU A 227 26.64 -5.55 -2.69
CA GLU A 227 28.06 -5.53 -2.31
C GLU A 227 28.85 -4.52 -3.11
N GLU A 228 28.66 -4.47 -4.42
CA GLU A 228 29.28 -3.46 -5.29
C GLU A 228 28.90 -2.05 -4.84
N ARG A 229 27.62 -1.85 -4.47
CA ARG A 229 27.15 -0.58 -3.93
C ARG A 229 27.84 -0.24 -2.62
N ARG A 230 27.94 -1.18 -1.67
CA ARG A 230 28.68 -0.99 -0.42
C ARG A 230 30.11 -0.55 -0.68
N VAL A 231 30.81 -1.18 -1.62
CA VAL A 231 32.18 -0.82 -2.03
C VAL A 231 32.25 0.60 -2.60
N ARG A 232 31.29 1.01 -3.44
CA ARG A 232 31.23 2.40 -3.95
C ARG A 232 31.01 3.40 -2.82
N LEU A 233 30.07 3.13 -1.93
CA LEU A 233 29.73 4.01 -0.80
C LEU A 233 30.89 4.17 0.18
N LEU A 234 31.65 3.09 0.42
CA LEU A 234 32.87 3.11 1.22
C LEU A 234 33.93 4.04 0.59
N LYS A 235 34.16 3.93 -0.72
CA LYS A 235 35.10 4.80 -1.45
C LYS A 235 34.68 6.27 -1.43
N GLN A 236 33.37 6.53 -1.45
CA GLN A 236 32.80 7.88 -1.41
C GLN A 236 32.70 8.46 0.01
N ASN A 237 33.06 7.69 1.05
CA ASN A 237 32.91 8.07 2.45
C ASN A 237 31.47 8.52 2.81
N SER A 238 30.47 7.88 2.18
CA SER A 238 29.05 8.19 2.37
C SER A 238 28.50 7.44 3.58
N VAL A 239 28.74 7.99 4.77
CA VAL A 239 28.52 7.31 6.06
C VAL A 239 27.12 6.69 6.19
N TRP A 240 26.06 7.47 5.97
CA TRP A 240 24.70 6.99 6.24
C TRP A 240 24.20 5.94 5.23
N PRO A 241 24.36 6.12 3.90
CA PRO A 241 24.06 5.05 2.96
C PRO A 241 24.94 3.80 3.12
N LEU A 242 26.22 3.98 3.49
CA LEU A 242 27.13 2.87 3.77
C LEU A 242 26.63 2.02 4.94
N GLU A 243 26.20 2.66 6.03
CA GLU A 243 25.63 1.98 7.19
C GLU A 243 24.41 1.12 6.79
N ASN A 244 23.51 1.66 5.97
CA ASN A 244 22.34 0.91 5.48
C ASN A 244 22.77 -0.33 4.67
N ALA A 245 23.72 -0.18 3.75
CA ALA A 245 24.23 -1.30 2.94
C ALA A 245 24.87 -2.38 3.81
N THR A 246 25.77 -1.99 4.72
CA THR A 246 26.49 -2.91 5.61
C THR A 246 25.52 -3.63 6.55
N ILE A 247 24.59 -2.93 7.20
CA ILE A 247 23.64 -3.55 8.14
C ILE A 247 22.74 -4.57 7.42
N GLY A 248 22.22 -4.23 6.24
CA GLY A 248 21.38 -5.12 5.46
C GLY A 248 22.10 -6.42 5.10
N LEU A 249 23.28 -6.31 4.48
CA LEU A 249 24.10 -7.47 4.09
C LEU A 249 24.52 -8.31 5.30
N ALA A 250 24.96 -7.67 6.39
CA ALA A 250 25.36 -8.37 7.61
C ALA A 250 24.19 -9.15 8.23
N ARG A 251 22.98 -8.57 8.25
CA ARG A 251 21.76 -9.25 8.71
C ARG A 251 21.45 -10.47 7.85
N TYR A 252 21.58 -10.35 6.53
CA TYR A 252 21.34 -11.45 5.61
C TYR A 252 22.35 -12.58 5.75
N TYR A 253 23.65 -12.29 5.79
CA TYR A 253 24.67 -13.33 5.97
C TYR A 253 24.56 -14.04 7.32
N LYS A 254 24.20 -13.31 8.38
CA LYS A 254 23.84 -13.93 9.67
C LYS A 254 22.62 -14.83 9.57
N PHE A 255 21.59 -14.42 8.83
CA PHE A 255 20.37 -15.21 8.64
C PHE A 255 20.65 -16.55 7.95
N ILE A 256 21.60 -16.61 7.01
CA ILE A 256 22.02 -17.86 6.34
C ILE A 256 23.18 -18.59 7.04
N ASN A 257 23.62 -18.12 8.21
CA ASN A 257 24.77 -18.64 8.97
C ASN A 257 26.13 -18.60 8.25
N ASP A 258 26.35 -17.58 7.39
CA ASP A 258 27.66 -17.30 6.80
C ASP A 258 28.41 -16.26 7.65
N SER A 259 29.02 -16.73 8.75
CA SER A 259 29.77 -15.85 9.67
C SER A 259 30.96 -15.16 8.99
N SER A 260 31.61 -15.82 8.03
CA SER A 260 32.75 -15.25 7.33
C SER A 260 32.35 -14.02 6.50
N LYS A 261 31.25 -14.10 5.76
CA LYS A 261 30.75 -12.94 5.01
C LYS A 261 30.16 -11.87 5.93
N ALA A 262 29.48 -12.27 7.00
CA ALA A 262 28.91 -11.33 7.96
C ALA A 262 29.96 -10.47 8.68
N GLU A 263 31.17 -11.01 8.91
CA GLU A 263 32.31 -10.26 9.47
C GLU A 263 33.07 -9.42 8.44
N ALA A 264 32.96 -9.76 7.15
CA ALA A 264 33.67 -9.08 6.06
C ALA A 264 32.97 -7.82 5.55
N VAL A 265 31.68 -7.63 5.86
CA VAL A 265 30.88 -6.47 5.44
C VAL A 265 30.87 -5.33 6.44
#